data_AF-A0A2V7CM24-F1
#
_entry.id   AF-A0A2V7CM24-F1
#
_cell.length_a   1.000
_cell.length_b   1.000
_cell.length_c   1.000
_cell.angle_alpha   90.00
_cell.angle_beta   90.00
_cell.angle_gamma   90.00
#
_symmetry.space_group_name_H-M   'P 1'
#
loop_
_entity.id
_entity.type
_entity.pdbx_description
1 polymer ?
#
loop_
_entity_poly.entity_id
_entity_poly.type
_entity_poly.pdbx_seq_one_letter_code
_entity_poly.pdbx_strand_id
1 'polypeptide(L)'
;MLDNVTIDRLGRLVMDEDPGNTARVSKVRAYQISTGEFVEVAHHTPAFFDPANASTPAFITQDEESSGIIDAAHVLGPGWFLLDVQAHKPSADTELVEGGQLLAMFIDPDIAAPDPHGDERDGHGDEPDGKDDDD
;
A
#
# COMPACT_ATOMS: atom_id res chain seq x y z
N MET A 1 -10.86 -3.36 -5.03
CA MET A 1 -10.25 -4.43 -4.23
C MET A 1 -8.81 -4.05 -3.92
N LEU A 2 -8.22 -4.62 -2.86
CA LEU A 2 -6.76 -4.67 -2.78
C LEU A 2 -6.29 -5.64 -3.85
N ASP A 3 -5.22 -5.31 -4.55
CA ASP A 3 -4.67 -6.15 -5.61
C ASP A 3 -3.20 -6.48 -5.35
N ASN A 4 -2.28 -5.59 -5.72
CA ASN A 4 -0.85 -5.85 -5.55
C ASN A 4 -0.37 -5.53 -4.13
N VAL A 5 0.67 -6.25 -3.69
CA VAL A 5 1.26 -6.11 -2.36
C VAL A 5 2.77 -6.27 -2.40
N THR A 6 3.46 -5.49 -1.58
CA THR A 6 4.88 -5.67 -1.27
C THR A 6 5.09 -5.55 0.23
N ILE A 7 6.31 -5.87 0.69
CA ILE A 7 6.75 -5.65 2.07
C ILE A 7 8.06 -4.88 2.04
N ASP A 8 8.18 -3.86 2.88
CA ASP A 8 9.43 -3.12 3.03
C ASP A 8 10.31 -3.70 4.16
N ARG A 9 11.50 -3.12 4.30
CA ARG A 9 12.48 -3.53 5.31
C ARG A 9 12.08 -3.17 6.75
N LEU A 10 10.99 -2.43 6.95
CA LEU A 10 10.42 -2.08 8.25
C LEU A 10 9.27 -3.03 8.64
N GLY A 11 8.98 -4.04 7.81
CA GLY A 11 7.90 -4.99 8.05
C GLY A 11 6.51 -4.43 7.72
N ARG A 12 6.43 -3.32 6.99
CA ARG A 12 5.16 -2.76 6.52
C ARG A 12 4.76 -3.45 5.22
N LEU A 13 3.56 -4.01 5.17
CA LEU A 13 2.94 -4.37 3.90
C LEU A 13 2.43 -3.09 3.24
N VAL A 14 2.75 -2.88 1.96
CA VAL A 14 2.19 -1.77 1.18
C VAL A 14 1.41 -2.37 0.02
N MET A 15 0.18 -1.90 -0.16
CA MET A 15 -0.80 -2.50 -1.06
C MET A 15 -1.48 -1.45 -1.91
N ASP A 16 -1.73 -1.81 -3.15
CA ASP A 16 -2.44 -1.00 -4.12
C ASP A 16 -3.91 -1.45 -4.21
N GLU A 17 -4.81 -0.52 -4.51
CA GLU A 17 -6.20 -0.83 -4.84
C GLU A 17 -6.46 -0.73 -6.35
N ASP A 18 -7.18 -1.73 -6.88
CA ASP A 18 -7.84 -1.68 -8.19
C ASP A 18 -9.35 -1.44 -7.94
N PRO A 19 -9.96 -0.33 -8.41
CA PRO A 19 -11.39 -0.10 -8.23
C PRO A 19 -12.25 -1.03 -9.09
N GLY A 20 -11.74 -1.58 -10.20
CA GLY A 20 -12.46 -2.44 -11.12
C GLY A 20 -13.76 -1.80 -11.60
N ASN A 21 -13.68 -0.54 -12.02
CA ASN A 21 -14.80 0.31 -12.42
C ASN A 21 -15.86 0.56 -11.31
N THR A 22 -15.51 0.34 -10.05
CA THR A 22 -16.36 0.69 -8.90
C THR A 22 -16.28 2.19 -8.63
N ALA A 23 -17.42 2.84 -8.35
CA ALA A 23 -17.51 4.28 -8.10
C ALA A 23 -16.84 4.75 -6.80
N ARG A 24 -15.51 4.79 -6.79
CA ARG A 24 -14.65 5.24 -5.68
C ARG A 24 -13.24 5.52 -6.20
N VAL A 25 -12.51 6.40 -5.52
CA VAL A 25 -11.10 6.66 -5.81
C VAL A 25 -10.22 5.56 -5.22
N SER A 26 -9.32 5.00 -6.02
CA SER A 26 -8.36 3.98 -5.60
C SER A 26 -7.19 4.58 -4.78
N LYS A 27 -6.59 3.73 -3.95
CA LYS A 27 -5.72 4.12 -2.83
C LYS A 27 -4.51 3.21 -2.78
N VAL A 28 -3.44 3.73 -2.19
CA VAL A 28 -2.35 2.91 -1.66
C VAL A 28 -2.47 2.88 -0.14
N ARG A 29 -2.29 1.71 0.45
CA ARG A 29 -2.39 1.50 1.90
C ARG A 29 -1.17 0.81 2.47
N ALA A 30 -0.79 1.23 3.68
CA ALA A 30 0.22 0.58 4.49
C ALA A 30 -0.45 -0.20 5.63
N TYR A 31 0.07 -1.38 5.91
CA TYR A 31 -0.30 -2.22 7.04
C TYR A 31 0.94 -2.61 7.84
N GLN A 32 0.93 -2.32 9.13
CA GLN A 32 1.99 -2.76 10.03
C GLN A 32 1.61 -4.08 10.68
N ILE A 33 2.45 -5.10 10.47
CA ILE A 33 2.18 -6.47 10.92
C ILE A 33 2.15 -6.55 12.45
N SER A 34 3.05 -5.85 13.14
CA SER A 34 3.16 -5.97 14.61
C SER A 34 2.02 -5.26 15.36
N THR A 35 1.53 -4.13 14.84
CA THR A 35 0.52 -3.30 15.52
C THR A 35 -0.89 -3.51 14.96
N GLY A 36 -1.01 -4.10 13.76
CA GLY A 36 -2.27 -4.17 13.02
C GLY A 36 -2.74 -2.82 12.48
N GLU A 37 -1.92 -1.78 12.54
CA GLU A 37 -2.26 -0.46 12.02
C GLU A 37 -2.45 -0.51 10.50
N PHE A 38 -3.55 0.07 10.00
CA PHE A 38 -3.90 0.11 8.59
C PHE A 38 -4.19 1.54 8.15
N VAL A 39 -3.32 2.09 7.30
CA VAL A 39 -3.27 3.52 6.97
C VAL A 39 -3.38 3.71 5.46
N GLU A 40 -4.17 4.70 5.04
CA GLU A 40 -4.12 5.21 3.67
C GLU A 40 -2.91 6.14 3.53
N VAL A 41 -2.00 5.82 2.61
CA VAL A 41 -0.75 6.59 2.42
C VAL A 41 -0.77 7.42 1.15
N ALA A 42 -1.61 7.06 0.18
CA ALA A 42 -1.86 7.84 -1.03
C ALA A 42 -3.24 7.51 -1.63
N HIS A 43 -3.75 8.40 -2.47
CA HIS A 43 -4.88 8.15 -3.34
C HIS A 43 -4.74 8.91 -4.66
N HIS A 44 -5.44 8.44 -5.69
CA HIS A 44 -5.51 9.13 -6.97
C HIS A 44 -6.22 10.49 -6.84
N THR A 45 -5.86 11.46 -7.68
CA THR A 45 -6.43 12.83 -7.59
C THR A 45 -7.93 12.81 -7.90
N PRO A 46 -8.83 13.15 -6.94
CA PRO A 46 -10.27 12.99 -7.12
C PRO A 46 -10.84 13.82 -8.28
N ALA A 47 -10.24 14.95 -8.62
CA ALA A 47 -10.67 15.78 -9.76
C ALA A 47 -10.59 15.04 -11.11
N PHE A 48 -9.70 14.05 -11.22
CA PHE A 48 -9.52 13.26 -12.43
C PHE A 48 -10.31 11.95 -12.40
N PHE A 49 -10.61 11.43 -11.20
CA PHE A 49 -11.01 10.03 -11.04
C PHE A 49 -12.30 9.79 -10.23
N ASP A 50 -12.73 10.74 -9.40
CA ASP A 50 -13.98 10.60 -8.67
C ASP A 50 -15.18 10.77 -9.63
N PRO A 51 -16.07 9.78 -9.76
CA PRO A 51 -17.24 9.87 -10.65
C PRO A 51 -18.21 11.00 -10.29
N ALA A 52 -18.15 11.55 -9.08
CA ALA A 52 -18.86 12.79 -8.74
C ALA A 52 -18.45 13.97 -9.65
N ASN A 53 -17.25 13.90 -10.25
CA ASN A 53 -16.69 14.91 -11.16
C ASN A 53 -16.89 14.58 -12.64
N ALA A 54 -17.67 13.55 -13.01
CA ALA A 54 -17.80 13.06 -14.39
C ALA A 54 -18.27 14.10 -15.42
N SER A 55 -18.93 15.17 -14.98
CA SER A 55 -19.38 16.28 -15.84
C SER A 55 -18.35 17.40 -16.02
N THR A 56 -17.21 17.32 -15.33
CA THR A 56 -16.15 18.33 -15.38
C THR A 56 -15.17 18.03 -16.51
N PRO A 57 -14.56 19.06 -17.15
CA PRO A 57 -13.55 18.84 -18.19
C PRO A 57 -12.26 18.15 -17.71
N ALA A 58 -12.02 18.13 -16.40
CA ALA A 58 -10.82 17.52 -15.81
C ALA A 58 -10.95 16.01 -15.64
N PHE A 59 -12.17 15.47 -15.58
CA PHE A 59 -12.41 14.05 -15.36
C PHE A 59 -11.84 13.21 -16.51
N ILE A 60 -11.15 12.12 -16.15
CA ILE A 60 -10.49 11.21 -17.08
C ILE A 60 -11.30 9.93 -17.21
N THR A 61 -11.44 9.19 -16.12
CA THR A 61 -12.16 7.91 -15.99
C THR A 61 -12.39 7.64 -14.50
N GLN A 62 -13.31 6.74 -14.14
CA GLN A 62 -13.47 6.25 -12.75
C GLN A 62 -12.77 4.89 -12.53
N ASP A 63 -12.05 4.44 -13.55
CA ASP A 63 -11.44 3.14 -13.64
C ASP A 63 -9.92 3.34 -13.68
N GLU A 64 -9.39 3.85 -12.58
CA GLU A 64 -7.96 4.07 -12.37
C GLU A 64 -7.37 3.12 -11.35
N GLU A 65 -6.25 2.51 -11.66
CA GLU A 65 -5.55 1.60 -10.76
C GLU A 65 -4.09 1.98 -10.64
N SER A 66 -3.51 1.63 -9.50
CA SER A 66 -2.06 1.52 -9.37
C SER A 66 -1.67 0.05 -9.34
N SER A 67 -0.51 -0.27 -9.91
CA SER A 67 -0.01 -1.63 -10.01
C SER A 67 1.49 -1.68 -9.73
N GLY A 68 1.99 -2.89 -9.48
CA GLY A 68 3.42 -3.18 -9.51
C GLY A 68 4.23 -2.52 -8.39
N ILE A 69 3.66 -2.33 -7.20
CA ILE A 69 4.38 -1.72 -6.07
C ILE A 69 5.61 -2.52 -5.62
N ILE A 70 6.76 -1.86 -5.57
CA ILE A 70 8.08 -2.44 -5.24
C ILE A 70 8.81 -1.51 -4.26
N ASP A 71 9.37 -2.08 -3.18
CA ASP A 71 10.31 -1.38 -2.30
C ASP A 71 11.58 -1.00 -3.08
N ALA A 72 11.82 0.31 -3.20
CA ALA A 72 12.94 0.89 -3.93
C ALA A 72 14.05 1.43 -3.01
N ALA A 73 14.06 1.02 -1.74
CA ALA A 73 14.97 1.57 -0.73
C ALA A 73 16.46 1.50 -1.11
N HIS A 74 16.87 0.46 -1.84
CA HIS A 74 18.26 0.26 -2.24
C HIS A 74 18.71 1.19 -3.37
N VAL A 75 17.77 1.74 -4.13
CA VAL A 75 18.05 2.60 -5.29
C VAL A 75 17.79 4.07 -4.97
N LEU A 76 16.67 4.37 -4.32
CA LEU A 76 16.20 5.73 -4.08
C LEU A 76 16.35 6.18 -2.61
N GLY A 77 16.65 5.25 -1.70
CA GLY A 77 16.77 5.49 -0.26
C GLY A 77 15.55 5.00 0.53
N PRO A 78 15.67 4.86 1.87
CA PRO A 78 14.59 4.33 2.71
C PRO A 78 13.26 5.07 2.53
N GLY A 79 12.14 4.34 2.53
CA GLY A 79 10.79 4.89 2.38
C GLY A 79 10.33 5.12 0.94
N TRP A 80 11.19 4.92 -0.05
CA TRP A 80 10.81 5.05 -1.46
C TRP A 80 10.29 3.75 -2.06
N PHE A 81 9.22 3.88 -2.84
CA PHE A 81 8.59 2.81 -3.60
C PHE A 81 8.48 3.22 -5.07
N LEU A 82 8.53 2.22 -5.96
CA LEU A 82 8.16 2.36 -7.36
C LEU A 82 6.85 1.61 -7.59
N LEU A 83 5.98 2.20 -8.39
CA LEU A 83 4.69 1.67 -8.80
C LEU A 83 4.28 2.36 -10.10
N ASP A 84 3.37 1.78 -10.85
CA ASP A 84 2.75 2.44 -11.99
C ASP A 84 1.27 2.75 -11.71
N VAL A 85 0.73 3.66 -12.53
CA VAL A 85 -0.68 3.98 -12.59
C VAL A 85 -1.17 3.71 -13.99
N GLN A 86 -2.35 3.12 -14.08
CA GLN A 86 -3.11 2.92 -15.31
C GLN A 86 -4.45 3.65 -15.16
N ALA A 87 -4.69 4.62 -16.03
CA ALA A 87 -6.00 5.22 -16.17
C ALA A 87 -6.70 4.50 -17.33
N HIS A 88 -7.64 3.59 -17.02
CA HIS A 88 -8.39 2.83 -18.02
C HIS A 88 -9.28 3.74 -18.85
N LYS A 89 -8.64 4.40 -19.81
CA LYS A 89 -9.19 5.31 -20.79
C LYS A 89 -8.45 5.04 -22.09
N PRO A 90 -9.15 4.50 -23.12
CA PRO A 90 -8.53 4.23 -24.41
C PRO A 90 -7.83 5.47 -24.97
N SER A 91 -6.61 5.25 -25.45
CA SER A 91 -5.85 6.28 -26.15
C SER A 91 -6.50 6.65 -27.48
N ALA A 92 -6.41 7.93 -27.86
CA ALA A 92 -6.76 8.37 -29.21
C ALA A 92 -5.67 8.03 -30.24
N ASP A 93 -4.44 7.82 -29.77
CA ASP A 93 -3.34 7.28 -30.56
C ASP A 93 -3.43 5.76 -30.58
N THR A 94 -3.57 5.18 -31.78
CA THR A 94 -3.76 3.74 -32.00
C THR A 94 -2.51 2.91 -31.75
N GLU A 95 -1.33 3.53 -31.62
CA GLU A 95 -0.10 2.82 -31.21
C GLU A 95 -0.03 2.60 -29.70
N LEU A 96 -0.90 3.27 -28.93
CA LEU A 96 -1.02 3.14 -27.49
C LEU A 96 -2.34 2.45 -27.11
N VAL A 97 -2.40 1.88 -25.91
CA VAL A 97 -3.61 1.21 -25.41
C VAL A 97 -4.39 2.17 -24.52
N GLU A 98 -3.83 2.57 -23.39
CA GLU A 98 -4.45 3.44 -22.38
C GLU A 98 -3.45 4.43 -21.78
N GLY A 99 -3.91 5.29 -20.87
CA GLY A 99 -3.04 6.21 -20.13
C GLY A 99 -2.30 5.50 -19.01
N GLY A 100 -1.01 5.79 -18.84
CA GLY A 100 -0.27 5.30 -17.68
C GLY A 100 0.99 6.10 -17.37
N GLN A 101 1.47 5.95 -16.13
CA GLN A 101 2.63 6.66 -15.63
C GLN A 101 3.38 5.84 -14.57
N LEU A 102 4.72 5.79 -14.68
CA LEU A 102 5.58 5.31 -13.59
C LEU A 102 5.72 6.39 -12.52
N LEU A 103 5.55 6.02 -11.25
CA LEU A 103 5.65 6.89 -10.10
C LEU A 103 6.78 6.43 -9.16
N ALA A 104 7.41 7.41 -8.52
CA ALA A 104 8.20 7.21 -7.32
C ALA A 104 7.42 7.83 -6.16
N MET A 105 7.07 7.02 -5.16
CA MET A 105 6.28 7.43 -4.02
C MET A 105 7.11 7.28 -2.74
N PHE A 106 7.11 8.33 -1.93
CA PHE A 106 7.76 8.32 -0.63
C PHE A 106 6.72 8.13 0.47
N ILE A 107 6.91 7.08 1.28
CA ILE A 107 6.17 6.86 2.52
C ILE A 107 7.16 7.09 3.66
N ASP A 108 6.88 8.07 4.50
CA ASP A 108 7.67 8.35 5.70
C ASP A 108 7.84 7.05 6.52
N PRO A 109 9.07 6.63 6.86
CA PRO A 109 9.33 5.47 7.72
C PRO A 109 8.56 5.43 9.03
N ASP A 110 8.14 6.59 9.56
CA ASP A 110 7.40 6.69 10.81
C ASP A 110 5.89 6.38 10.65
N ILE A 111 5.37 6.32 9.41
CA ILE A 111 3.99 5.90 9.15
C ILE A 111 3.89 4.37 9.24
N ALA A 112 2.89 3.88 9.99
CA ALA A 112 2.73 2.44 10.24
C ALA A 112 4.04 1.81 10.75
N ALA A 113 4.74 2.49 11.66
CA ALA A 113 6.02 2.05 12.20
C ALA A 113 5.85 0.81 13.12
N PRO A 114 6.85 -0.09 13.18
CA PRO A 114 6.81 -1.26 14.06
C PRO A 114 6.71 -0.87 15.55
N ASP A 115 6.15 -1.77 16.37
CA ASP A 115 6.09 -1.58 17.83
C ASP A 115 7.51 -1.50 18.41
N PRO A 116 7.94 -0.36 19.00
CA PRO A 116 9.27 -0.23 19.59
C PRO A 116 9.54 -1.22 20.72
N HIS A 117 8.49 -1.84 21.27
CA HIS A 117 8.55 -2.75 22.41
C HIS A 117 8.15 -4.20 22.06
N GLY A 118 8.02 -4.54 20.77
CA GLY A 118 7.49 -5.82 20.31
C GLY A 118 8.37 -7.05 20.66
N ASP A 119 9.69 -6.88 20.70
CA ASP A 119 10.64 -7.99 20.94
C ASP A 119 10.78 -8.40 22.43
N GLU A 120 10.24 -7.62 23.38
CA GLU A 120 10.37 -7.94 24.81
C GLU A 120 9.28 -8.90 25.33
N ARG A 121 8.29 -9.27 24.51
CA ARG A 121 7.12 -10.06 24.95
C ARG A 121 7.20 -11.57 24.69
N ASP A 122 8.29 -12.04 24.09
CA ASP A 122 8.54 -13.49 23.85
C ASP A 122 9.52 -14.08 24.87
N GLY A 123 9.59 -13.51 26.07
CA GLY A 123 10.20 -14.14 27.23
C GLY A 123 9.40 -15.39 27.60
N HIS A 124 9.87 -16.55 27.12
CA HIS A 124 9.51 -17.88 27.59
C HIS A 124 9.15 -17.82 29.08
N GLY A 125 7.88 -18.11 29.40
CA GLY A 125 7.48 -18.37 30.77
C GLY A 125 8.32 -19.54 31.26
N ASP A 126 9.17 -19.29 32.26
CA ASP A 126 9.77 -20.33 33.08
C ASP A 126 8.61 -21.17 33.63
N GLU A 127 8.39 -22.35 33.06
CA GLU A 127 7.62 -23.40 33.73
C GLU A 127 8.37 -23.71 35.03
N PRO A 128 7.73 -23.62 36.21
CA PRO A 128 8.39 -24.00 37.44
C PRO A 128 8.64 -25.52 37.39
N ASP A 129 9.92 -25.87 37.34
CA ASP A 129 10.42 -27.25 37.48
C ASP A 129 9.74 -27.95 38.66
N GLY A 130 9.25 -29.16 38.37
CA GLY A 130 8.49 -30.01 39.28
C GLY A 130 9.19 -30.18 40.64
N LYS A 131 8.39 -30.01 41.70
CA LYS A 131 8.70 -30.62 42.99
C LYS A 131 8.10 -32.01 42.98
N ASP A 132 8.94 -33.00 42.76
CA ASP A 132 8.68 -34.37 43.14
C ASP A 132 8.76 -34.42 44.68
N ASP A 133 7.59 -34.39 45.32
CA ASP A 133 7.44 -34.73 46.73
C ASP A 133 7.41 -36.27 46.83
N ASP A 134 8.57 -36.87 47.13
CA ASP A 134 8.68 -38.28 47.53
C ASP A 134 8.49 -38.40 49.06
N ASP A 135 7.54 -39.26 49.44
CA ASP A 135 7.21 -39.74 50.79
C ASP A 135 8.32 -40.56 51.48
#